data_AF-A0A2N3DNB8-F1
#
_entry.id   AF-A0A2N3DNB8-F1
#
_cell.length_a   1.000
_cell.length_b   1.000
_cell.length_c   1.000
_cell.angle_alpha   90.00
_cell.angle_beta   90.00
_cell.angle_gamma   90.00
#
_symmetry.space_group_name_H-M   'P 1'
#
loop_
_entity.id
_entity.type
_entity.pdbx_description
1 polymer ?
#
loop_
_entity_poly.entity_id
_entity_poly.type
_entity_poly.pdbx_seq_one_letter_code
_entity_poly.pdbx_strand_id
1 'polypeptide(L)'
;PLFPLLFVTVACGALSGFHSLVASGTTSKQLDNERHAQPIGFGGMLVESLLAVAALITAVVLSSSEYGKTAGNPIGLFSSSAARITESIGLPVRLGTLFMSLSVAAFAMTSLDTATRLGRYAIQELFEAPDPSPTRRALSNRYLATGITVAVAALLVFSGSATEIWPIFGAANQLVAALAFLTISLWLVFIRRPSLFALIPGVFIYAVTMAALGWNIYEFSRKEKFTLVIISVFLMTLALILGVTGVRSLSRAYRSKASP
;
A
#
# COMPACT_ATOMS: atom_id res chain seq x y z
N PRO A 1 0.51 -19.40 3.59
CA PRO A 1 1.10 -19.59 4.94
C PRO A 1 0.99 -18.28 5.74
N LEU A 2 0.98 -18.34 7.07
CA LEU A 2 0.80 -17.16 7.92
C LEU A 2 2.01 -16.21 7.79
N PHE A 3 3.22 -16.75 7.85
CA PHE A 3 4.44 -16.05 7.41
C PHE A 3 4.81 -16.50 5.99
N PRO A 4 5.19 -15.60 5.06
CA PRO A 4 5.29 -14.14 5.18
C PRO A 4 3.99 -13.38 4.86
N LEU A 5 2.92 -14.08 4.44
CA LEU A 5 1.74 -13.43 3.84
C LEU A 5 0.99 -12.49 4.77
N LEU A 6 1.04 -12.70 6.09
CA LEU A 6 0.37 -11.81 7.06
C LEU A 6 0.85 -10.38 6.90
N PHE A 7 2.16 -10.18 6.77
CA PHE A 7 2.76 -8.85 6.68
C PHE A 7 2.29 -8.11 5.41
N VAL A 8 2.17 -8.81 4.28
CA VAL A 8 1.66 -8.20 3.03
C VAL A 8 0.15 -8.04 3.06
N THR A 9 -0.57 -8.87 3.80
CA THR A 9 -2.05 -8.82 3.83
C THR A 9 -2.55 -7.70 4.73
N VAL A 10 -1.92 -7.45 5.88
CA VAL A 10 -2.27 -6.37 6.82
C VAL A 10 -1.43 -5.13 6.53
N ALA A 11 -1.11 -4.87 5.26
CA ALA A 11 -0.06 -3.92 4.88
C ALA A 11 -0.32 -2.51 5.42
N CYS A 12 -1.36 -1.79 5.01
CA CYS A 12 -1.49 -0.37 5.39
C CYS A 12 -1.64 -0.14 6.91
N GLY A 13 -2.22 -1.10 7.65
CA GLY A 13 -2.34 -1.05 9.11
C GLY A 13 -1.08 -1.44 9.88
N ALA A 14 -0.15 -2.18 9.27
CA ALA A 14 1.12 -2.57 9.90
C ALA A 14 2.31 -1.71 9.42
N LEU A 15 2.34 -1.39 8.12
CA LEU A 15 3.36 -0.60 7.44
C LEU A 15 2.88 -0.16 6.04
N SER A 16 2.86 1.15 5.78
CA SER A 16 2.51 1.67 4.45
C SER A 16 3.64 2.41 3.77
N GLY A 17 4.16 1.84 2.68
CA GLY A 17 5.05 2.54 1.77
C GLY A 17 4.33 3.60 0.96
N PHE A 18 3.09 3.31 0.54
CA PHE A 18 2.28 4.24 -0.23
C PHE A 18 2.03 5.55 0.52
N HIS A 19 1.67 5.50 1.80
CA HIS A 19 1.52 6.71 2.62
C HIS A 19 2.82 7.50 2.70
N SER A 20 3.98 6.84 2.81
CA SER A 20 5.27 7.54 2.86
C SER A 20 5.59 8.33 1.58
N LEU A 21 5.34 7.75 0.40
CA LEU A 21 5.58 8.44 -0.87
C LEU A 21 4.50 9.47 -1.17
N VAL A 22 3.23 9.12 -1.00
CA VAL A 22 2.11 9.97 -1.39
C VAL A 22 1.99 11.18 -0.49
N ALA A 23 2.08 11.00 0.84
CA ALA A 23 2.01 12.11 1.78
C ALA A 23 3.16 13.11 1.56
N SER A 24 4.31 12.64 1.06
CA SER A 24 5.43 13.53 0.72
C SER A 24 5.14 14.47 -0.47
N GLY A 25 4.19 14.14 -1.34
CA GLY A 25 3.80 14.95 -2.50
C GLY A 25 2.53 15.77 -2.31
N THR A 26 1.60 15.31 -1.46
CA THR A 26 0.31 15.95 -1.19
C THR A 26 0.29 16.64 0.18
N THR A 27 0.34 15.86 1.26
CA THR A 27 0.20 16.35 2.64
C THR A 27 1.27 17.38 2.97
N SER A 28 2.53 17.14 2.60
CA SER A 28 3.64 18.08 2.83
C SER A 28 3.39 19.49 2.30
N LYS A 29 2.65 19.63 1.19
CA LYS A 29 2.31 20.91 0.55
C LYS A 29 1.06 21.57 1.14
N GLN A 30 0.30 20.84 1.95
CA GLN A 30 -0.93 21.30 2.61
C GLN A 30 -0.71 21.61 4.09
N LEU A 31 0.49 21.36 4.62
CA LEU A 31 0.82 21.71 5.99
C LEU A 31 1.01 23.22 6.11
N ASP A 32 0.25 23.84 7.02
CA ASP A 32 0.45 25.25 7.37
C ASP A 32 1.80 25.50 8.07
N ASN A 33 2.31 24.49 8.80
CA ASN A 33 3.55 24.56 9.55
C ASN A 33 4.25 23.20 9.62
N GLU A 34 5.57 23.18 9.58
CA GLU A 34 6.39 21.96 9.75
C GLU A 34 6.11 21.24 11.08
N ARG A 35 5.77 21.97 12.14
CA ARG A 35 5.36 21.40 13.43
C ARG A 35 4.12 20.50 13.32
N HIS A 36 3.28 20.69 12.31
CA HIS A 36 2.11 19.84 12.06
C HIS A 36 2.47 18.52 11.35
N ALA A 37 3.69 18.40 10.80
CA ALA A 37 4.10 17.21 10.04
C ALA A 37 4.06 15.93 10.89
N GLN A 38 4.57 15.99 12.12
CA GLN A 38 4.57 14.83 13.01
C GLN A 38 3.15 14.45 13.47
N PRO A 39 2.33 15.35 14.04
CA PRO A 39 0.95 15.02 14.41
C PRO A 39 0.12 14.45 13.25
N ILE A 40 0.26 15.01 12.05
CA ILE A 40 -0.54 14.57 10.89
C ILE A 40 -0.01 13.27 10.31
N GLY A 41 1.29 13.17 10.03
CA GLY A 41 1.89 11.98 9.43
C GLY A 41 1.92 10.79 10.39
N PHE A 42 2.56 10.96 11.56
CA PHE A 42 2.66 9.88 12.54
C PHE A 42 1.32 9.60 13.22
N GLY A 43 0.56 10.63 13.61
CA GLY A 43 -0.76 10.44 14.21
C GLY A 43 -1.75 9.79 13.24
N GLY A 44 -1.72 10.14 11.95
CA GLY A 44 -2.53 9.47 10.92
C GLY A 44 -2.26 7.96 10.85
N MET A 45 -0.97 7.57 10.82
CA MET A 45 -0.60 6.15 10.81
C MET A 45 -1.03 5.41 12.10
N LEU A 46 -0.98 6.06 13.26
CA LEU A 46 -1.48 5.48 14.51
C LEU A 46 -3.00 5.22 14.46
N VAL A 47 -3.77 6.19 13.93
CA VAL A 47 -5.22 6.04 13.75
C VAL A 47 -5.55 4.94 12.74
N GLU A 48 -4.79 4.84 11.65
CA GLU A 48 -4.95 3.75 10.67
C GLU A 48 -4.61 2.37 11.26
N SER A 49 -3.57 2.31 12.10
CA SER A 49 -3.22 1.08 12.84
C SER A 49 -4.33 0.66 13.80
N LEU A 50 -4.92 1.62 14.53
CA LEU A 50 -6.07 1.37 15.39
C LEU A 50 -7.28 0.87 14.60
N LEU A 51 -7.56 1.48 13.44
CA LEU A 51 -8.63 1.04 12.54
C LEU A 51 -8.40 -0.39 12.04
N ALA A 52 -7.15 -0.74 11.69
CA ALA A 52 -6.81 -2.10 11.26
C ALA A 52 -7.03 -3.13 12.37
N VAL A 53 -6.65 -2.81 13.61
CA VAL A 53 -6.93 -3.67 14.78
C VAL A 53 -8.44 -3.80 15.01
N ALA A 54 -9.19 -2.69 14.95
CA ALA A 54 -10.64 -2.71 15.08
C ALA A 54 -11.29 -3.59 13.99
N ALA A 55 -10.85 -3.48 12.74
CA ALA A 55 -11.33 -4.31 11.63
C ALA A 55 -11.05 -5.80 11.87
N LEU A 56 -9.88 -6.17 12.39
CA LEU A 56 -9.57 -7.55 12.76
C LEU A 56 -10.49 -8.05 13.89
N ILE A 57 -10.72 -7.24 14.92
CA ILE A 57 -11.65 -7.58 16.01
C ILE A 57 -13.06 -7.84 15.44
N THR A 58 -13.55 -6.97 14.54
CA THR A 58 -14.86 -7.15 13.93
C THR A 58 -14.97 -8.46 13.15
N ALA A 59 -13.90 -8.89 12.47
CA ALA A 59 -13.89 -10.17 11.76
C ALA A 59 -13.95 -11.38 12.70
N VAL A 60 -13.33 -11.29 13.88
CA VAL A 60 -13.30 -12.38 14.88
C VAL A 60 -14.61 -12.50 15.68
N VAL A 61 -15.38 -11.42 15.78
CA VAL A 61 -16.70 -11.43 16.45
C VAL A 61 -17.73 -12.28 15.69
N LEU A 62 -17.54 -12.52 14.39
CA LEU A 62 -18.45 -13.33 13.59
C LEU A 62 -18.20 -14.82 13.76
N SER A 63 -19.28 -15.59 13.86
CA SER A 63 -19.20 -17.05 13.69
C SER A 63 -18.82 -17.41 12.24
N SER A 64 -18.25 -18.60 12.03
CA SER A 64 -17.88 -19.07 10.68
C SER A 64 -19.07 -19.13 9.72
N SER A 65 -20.27 -19.38 10.24
CA SER A 65 -21.52 -19.36 9.45
C SER A 65 -21.89 -17.95 9.00
N GLU A 66 -21.78 -16.96 9.88
CA GLU A 66 -22.07 -15.56 9.58
C GLU A 66 -21.04 -14.99 8.61
N TYR A 67 -19.76 -15.29 8.82
CA TYR A 67 -18.70 -14.90 7.90
C TYR A 67 -18.97 -15.44 6.48
N GLY A 68 -19.30 -16.73 6.35
CA GLY A 68 -19.57 -17.36 5.05
C GLY A 68 -20.75 -16.73 4.29
N LYS A 69 -21.80 -16.29 5.00
CA LYS A 69 -22.98 -15.64 4.40
C LYS A 69 -22.69 -14.23 3.89
N THR A 70 -21.72 -13.54 4.48
CA THR A 70 -21.45 -12.11 4.19
C THR A 70 -20.09 -11.90 3.50
N ALA A 71 -19.29 -12.94 3.27
CA ALA A 71 -17.99 -12.88 2.62
C ALA A 71 -18.01 -12.25 1.21
N GLY A 72 -19.14 -12.33 0.50
CA GLY A 72 -19.33 -11.69 -0.81
C GLY A 72 -19.62 -10.18 -0.75
N ASN A 73 -19.84 -9.61 0.43
CA ASN A 73 -20.10 -8.18 0.65
C ASN A 73 -19.19 -7.64 1.76
N PRO A 74 -17.94 -7.22 1.45
CA PRO A 74 -16.99 -6.75 2.45
C PRO A 74 -17.50 -5.56 3.29
N ILE A 75 -18.24 -4.63 2.65
CA ILE A 75 -18.83 -3.47 3.33
C ILE A 75 -19.89 -3.94 4.33
N GLY A 76 -20.79 -4.83 3.91
CA GLY A 76 -21.81 -5.41 4.78
C GLY A 76 -21.21 -6.25 5.91
N LEU A 77 -20.15 -7.01 5.63
CA LEU A 77 -19.43 -7.84 6.60
C LEU A 77 -18.85 -6.98 7.71
N PHE A 78 -18.07 -5.96 7.35
CA PHE A 78 -17.50 -5.03 8.33
C PHE A 78 -18.59 -4.29 9.11
N SER A 79 -19.59 -3.76 8.41
CA SER A 79 -20.60 -2.88 9.03
C SER A 79 -21.52 -3.61 9.99
N SER A 80 -21.96 -4.82 9.65
CA SER A 80 -22.79 -5.65 10.54
C SER A 80 -22.02 -6.12 11.77
N SER A 81 -20.72 -6.42 11.61
CA SER A 81 -19.85 -6.85 12.71
C SER A 81 -19.51 -5.68 13.65
N ALA A 82 -19.15 -4.54 13.09
CA ALA A 82 -18.89 -3.31 13.84
C ALA A 82 -20.13 -2.84 14.59
N ALA A 83 -21.33 -2.99 14.01
CA ALA A 83 -22.58 -2.62 14.67
C ALA A 83 -22.87 -3.45 15.94
N ARG A 84 -22.47 -4.73 15.99
CA ARG A 84 -22.58 -5.55 17.21
C ARG A 84 -21.67 -5.06 18.33
N ILE A 85 -20.51 -4.51 17.98
CA ILE A 85 -19.65 -3.85 18.96
C ILE A 85 -20.33 -2.57 19.46
N THR A 86 -20.99 -1.80 18.59
CA THR A 86 -21.71 -0.59 19.02
C THR A 86 -22.91 -0.87 19.94
N GLU A 87 -23.47 -2.07 19.89
CA GLU A 87 -24.51 -2.51 20.84
C GLU A 87 -23.98 -2.56 22.29
N SER A 88 -22.71 -2.96 22.47
CA SER A 88 -22.08 -3.01 23.80
C SER A 88 -21.95 -1.64 24.48
N ILE A 89 -22.01 -0.55 23.71
CA ILE A 89 -21.98 0.83 24.22
C ILE A 89 -23.36 1.50 24.19
N GLY A 90 -24.44 0.71 24.01
CA GLY A 90 -25.83 1.17 24.09
C GLY A 90 -26.42 1.73 22.79
N LEU A 91 -25.74 1.60 21.65
CA LEU A 91 -26.26 2.06 20.36
C LEU A 91 -27.07 0.96 19.66
N PRO A 92 -28.26 1.27 19.10
CA PRO A 92 -29.02 0.31 18.31
C PRO A 92 -28.20 -0.23 17.13
N VAL A 93 -28.18 -1.56 16.96
CA VAL A 93 -27.46 -2.25 15.85
C VAL A 93 -27.81 -1.68 14.48
N ARG A 94 -29.09 -1.30 14.27
CA ARG A 94 -29.52 -0.67 13.01
C ARG A 94 -28.80 0.65 12.74
N LEU A 95 -28.66 1.50 13.76
CA LEU A 95 -27.96 2.77 13.62
C LEU A 95 -26.46 2.55 13.38
N GLY A 96 -25.83 1.64 14.15
CA GLY A 96 -24.44 1.27 13.96
C GLY A 96 -24.16 0.72 12.55
N THR A 97 -25.05 -0.15 12.04
CA THR A 97 -24.91 -0.74 10.70
C THR A 97 -24.99 0.32 9.61
N LEU A 98 -25.96 1.23 9.69
CA LEU A 98 -26.10 2.32 8.72
C LEU A 98 -24.90 3.26 8.74
N PHE A 99 -24.48 3.68 9.94
CA PHE A 99 -23.34 4.58 10.11
C PHE A 99 -22.04 3.96 9.55
N MET A 100 -21.74 2.71 9.91
CA MET A 100 -20.55 2.02 9.44
C MET A 100 -20.58 1.76 7.94
N SER A 101 -21.74 1.38 7.39
CA SER A 101 -21.90 1.16 5.94
C SER A 101 -21.64 2.44 5.15
N LEU A 102 -22.21 3.56 5.59
CA LEU A 102 -21.99 4.86 4.95
C LEU A 102 -20.55 5.32 5.10
N SER A 103 -19.94 5.12 6.27
CA SER A 103 -18.55 5.51 6.53
C SER A 103 -17.57 4.74 5.65
N VAL A 104 -17.72 3.42 5.55
CA VAL A 104 -16.86 2.57 4.69
C VAL A 104 -17.11 2.86 3.21
N ALA A 105 -18.34 3.09 2.79
CA ALA A 105 -18.64 3.46 1.40
C ALA A 105 -18.04 4.82 1.02
N ALA A 106 -18.18 5.82 1.89
CA ALA A 106 -17.56 7.13 1.70
C ALA A 106 -16.03 7.07 1.70
N PHE A 107 -15.45 6.29 2.62
CA PHE A 107 -14.01 5.99 2.63
C PHE A 107 -13.57 5.36 1.31
N ALA A 108 -14.25 4.32 0.84
CA ALA A 108 -13.91 3.67 -0.43
C ALA A 108 -14.00 4.62 -1.63
N MET A 109 -15.02 5.47 -1.69
CA MET A 109 -15.18 6.46 -2.77
C MET A 109 -14.09 7.52 -2.76
N THR A 110 -13.75 8.07 -1.59
CA THR A 110 -12.68 9.06 -1.46
C THR A 110 -11.30 8.48 -1.74
N SER A 111 -11.05 7.23 -1.32
CA SER A 111 -9.85 6.48 -1.70
C SER A 111 -9.78 6.23 -3.21
N LEU A 112 -10.92 5.91 -3.86
CA LEU A 112 -10.97 5.70 -5.31
C LEU A 112 -10.65 6.98 -6.09
N ASP A 113 -11.22 8.12 -5.70
CA ASP A 113 -10.89 9.43 -6.29
C ASP A 113 -9.39 9.75 -6.14
N THR A 114 -8.87 9.56 -4.92
CA THR A 114 -7.46 9.79 -4.63
C THR A 114 -6.55 8.85 -5.43
N ALA A 115 -6.86 7.55 -5.49
CA ALA A 115 -6.10 6.56 -6.24
C ALA A 115 -6.10 6.86 -7.75
N THR A 116 -7.23 7.27 -8.30
CA THR A 116 -7.35 7.63 -9.73
C THR A 116 -6.50 8.86 -10.05
N ARG A 117 -6.53 9.88 -9.18
CA ARG A 117 -5.72 11.09 -9.31
C ARG A 117 -4.22 10.80 -9.20
N LEU A 118 -3.82 9.95 -8.25
CA LEU A 118 -2.42 9.56 -8.06
C LEU A 118 -1.91 8.67 -9.20
N GLY A 119 -2.73 7.75 -9.69
CA GLY A 119 -2.40 6.95 -10.87
C GLY A 119 -2.16 7.83 -12.10
N ARG A 120 -2.98 8.87 -12.29
CA ARG A 120 -2.73 9.88 -13.31
C ARG A 120 -1.36 10.56 -13.12
N TYR A 121 -1.03 11.01 -11.91
CA TYR A 121 0.26 11.64 -11.66
C TYR A 121 1.43 10.69 -11.94
N ALA A 122 1.33 9.42 -11.52
CA ALA A 122 2.36 8.43 -11.81
C ALA A 122 2.58 8.23 -13.32
N ILE A 123 1.52 8.19 -14.13
CA ILE A 123 1.64 8.12 -15.60
C ILE A 123 2.26 9.41 -16.15
N GLN A 124 1.85 10.59 -15.66
CA GLN A 124 2.40 11.86 -16.13
C GLN A 124 3.90 11.98 -15.84
N GLU A 125 4.32 11.64 -14.63
CA GLU A 125 5.72 11.63 -14.18
C GLU A 125 6.57 10.64 -14.98
N LEU A 126 6.02 9.48 -15.33
CA LEU A 126 6.73 8.46 -16.13
C LEU A 126 7.11 8.96 -17.54
N PHE A 127 6.29 9.83 -18.12
CA PHE A 127 6.48 10.34 -19.49
C PHE A 127 6.92 11.82 -19.54
N GLU A 128 7.09 12.47 -18.38
CA GLU A 128 7.57 13.83 -18.28
C GLU A 128 9.01 13.93 -18.82
N ALA A 129 9.27 14.93 -19.66
CA ALA A 129 10.58 15.19 -20.23
C ALA A 129 10.73 16.68 -20.56
N PRO A 130 11.95 17.26 -20.47
CA PRO A 130 12.20 18.66 -20.81
C PRO A 130 11.83 19.04 -22.24
N ASP A 131 12.06 18.12 -23.20
CA ASP A 131 11.62 18.26 -24.60
C ASP A 131 10.84 17.00 -25.02
N PRO A 132 9.53 16.94 -24.77
CA PRO A 132 8.74 15.74 -24.97
C PRO A 132 8.37 15.56 -26.44
N SER A 133 8.63 14.37 -26.98
CA SER A 133 8.08 13.94 -28.26
C SER A 133 6.54 14.09 -28.28
N PRO A 134 5.90 14.21 -29.46
CA PRO A 134 4.44 14.31 -29.56
C PRO A 134 3.70 13.19 -28.81
N THR A 135 4.27 11.99 -28.82
CA THR A 135 3.75 10.82 -28.09
C THR A 135 3.85 10.98 -26.57
N ARG A 136 4.97 11.47 -26.04
CA ARG A 136 5.12 11.74 -24.59
C ARG A 136 4.19 12.85 -24.14
N ARG A 137 4.05 13.93 -24.93
CA ARG A 137 3.11 15.02 -24.65
C ARG A 137 1.66 14.53 -24.60
N ALA A 138 1.29 13.59 -25.48
CA ALA A 138 -0.04 12.96 -25.42
C ALA A 138 -0.21 12.11 -24.16
N LEU A 139 0.77 11.29 -23.80
CA LEU A 139 0.72 10.43 -22.60
C LEU A 139 0.71 11.22 -21.29
N SER A 140 1.37 12.38 -21.24
CA SER A 140 1.29 13.31 -20.10
C SER A 140 -0.01 14.13 -20.05
N ASN A 141 -0.90 14.01 -21.05
CA ASN A 141 -2.19 14.70 -21.03
C ASN A 141 -3.09 14.15 -19.92
N ARG A 142 -3.70 15.05 -19.14
CA ARG A 142 -4.55 14.68 -17.99
C ARG A 142 -5.65 13.67 -18.33
N TYR A 143 -6.26 13.77 -19.51
CA TYR A 143 -7.38 12.93 -19.90
C TYR A 143 -6.90 11.54 -20.31
N LEU A 144 -5.83 11.47 -21.10
CA LEU A 144 -5.26 10.20 -21.54
C LEU A 144 -4.64 9.44 -20.36
N ALA A 145 -3.87 10.11 -19.50
CA ALA A 145 -3.29 9.50 -18.30
C ALA A 145 -4.36 8.97 -17.33
N THR A 146 -5.47 9.70 -17.16
CA THR A 146 -6.62 9.21 -16.38
C THR A 146 -7.28 8.02 -17.07
N GLY A 147 -7.50 8.10 -18.38
CA GLY A 147 -8.08 7.02 -19.18
C GLY A 147 -7.26 5.74 -19.09
N ILE A 148 -5.93 5.82 -19.18
CA ILE A 148 -5.00 4.69 -19.00
C ILE A 148 -5.15 4.11 -17.59
N THR A 149 -5.14 4.95 -16.56
CA THR A 149 -5.27 4.50 -15.15
C THR A 149 -6.56 3.70 -14.94
N VAL A 150 -7.70 4.25 -15.39
CA VAL A 150 -9.01 3.60 -15.26
C VAL A 150 -9.10 2.36 -16.14
N ALA A 151 -8.56 2.39 -17.36
CA ALA A 151 -8.58 1.24 -18.27
C ALA A 151 -7.77 0.05 -17.71
N VAL A 152 -6.60 0.29 -17.14
CA VAL A 152 -5.79 -0.77 -16.49
C VAL A 152 -6.54 -1.38 -15.31
N ALA A 153 -7.19 -0.55 -14.47
CA ALA A 153 -8.02 -1.04 -13.38
C ALA A 153 -9.23 -1.85 -13.89
N ALA A 154 -9.90 -1.37 -14.94
CA ALA A 154 -11.03 -2.05 -15.56
C ALA A 154 -10.63 -3.41 -16.16
N LEU A 155 -9.51 -3.47 -16.89
CA LEU A 155 -8.97 -4.73 -17.44
C LEU A 155 -8.72 -5.77 -16.35
N LEU A 156 -8.18 -5.35 -15.21
CA LEU A 156 -7.98 -6.23 -14.06
C LEU A 156 -9.31 -6.73 -13.48
N VAL A 157 -10.31 -5.85 -13.35
CA VAL A 157 -11.66 -6.24 -12.88
C VAL A 157 -12.30 -7.25 -13.83
N PHE A 158 -12.31 -6.96 -15.13
CA PHE A 158 -12.90 -7.83 -16.14
C PHE A 158 -12.11 -9.13 -16.36
N SER A 159 -10.84 -9.18 -15.98
CA SER A 159 -10.07 -10.44 -15.99
C SER A 159 -10.51 -11.45 -14.92
N GLY A 160 -11.39 -11.07 -13.99
CA GLY A 160 -11.84 -11.92 -12.88
C GLY A 160 -10.78 -12.10 -11.77
N SER A 161 -9.62 -11.44 -11.88
CA SER A 161 -8.53 -11.54 -10.91
C SER A 161 -8.60 -10.52 -9.77
N ALA A 162 -9.57 -9.59 -9.80
CA ALA A 162 -9.69 -8.51 -8.82
C ALA A 162 -9.91 -8.98 -7.38
N THR A 163 -10.57 -10.12 -7.16
CA THR A 163 -10.81 -10.65 -5.81
C THR A 163 -9.56 -11.20 -5.13
N GLU A 164 -8.52 -11.54 -5.89
CA GLU A 164 -7.26 -12.11 -5.38
C GLU A 164 -6.04 -11.22 -5.59
N ILE A 165 -6.23 -9.94 -5.95
CA ILE A 165 -5.11 -9.01 -6.10
C ILE A 165 -4.45 -8.63 -4.77
N TRP A 166 -5.15 -8.79 -3.64
CA TRP A 166 -4.73 -8.24 -2.35
C TRP A 166 -3.29 -8.62 -1.94
N PRO A 167 -2.82 -9.88 -2.07
CA PRO A 167 -1.43 -10.23 -1.75
C PRO A 167 -0.40 -9.51 -2.64
N ILE A 168 -0.74 -9.23 -3.90
CA ILE A 168 0.11 -8.48 -4.83
C ILE A 168 0.13 -7.00 -4.46
N PHE A 169 -1.03 -6.42 -4.17
CA PHE A 169 -1.15 -5.04 -3.70
C PHE A 169 -0.30 -4.83 -2.44
N GLY A 170 -0.44 -5.73 -1.47
CA GLY A 170 0.35 -5.75 -0.25
C GLY A 170 1.85 -5.78 -0.49
N ALA A 171 2.31 -6.68 -1.36
CA ALA A 171 3.71 -6.79 -1.73
C ALA A 171 4.25 -5.54 -2.44
N ALA A 172 3.47 -4.94 -3.35
CA ALA A 172 3.84 -3.69 -4.02
C ALA A 172 3.98 -2.54 -3.01
N ASN A 173 3.05 -2.41 -2.06
CA ASN A 173 3.11 -1.41 -1.00
C ASN A 173 4.32 -1.62 -0.08
N GLN A 174 4.66 -2.87 0.26
CA GLN A 174 5.87 -3.16 1.04
C GLN A 174 7.16 -2.86 0.29
N LEU A 175 7.19 -3.08 -1.02
CA LEU A 175 8.36 -2.74 -1.84
C LEU A 175 8.65 -1.23 -1.82
N VAL A 176 7.60 -0.42 -1.90
CA VAL A 176 7.70 1.04 -1.72
C VAL A 176 8.18 1.39 -0.31
N ALA A 177 7.70 0.69 0.72
CA ALA A 177 8.16 0.90 2.09
C ALA A 177 9.65 0.53 2.25
N ALA A 178 10.11 -0.55 1.62
CA ALA A 178 11.53 -0.92 1.60
C ALA A 178 12.39 0.18 0.95
N LEU A 179 11.91 0.81 -0.14
CA LEU A 179 12.56 1.96 -0.75
C LEU A 179 12.59 3.19 0.19
N ALA A 180 11.51 3.45 0.93
CA ALA A 180 11.48 4.52 1.92
C ALA A 180 12.50 4.28 3.04
N PHE A 181 12.54 3.08 3.62
CA PHE A 181 13.54 2.72 4.64
C PHE A 181 14.97 2.81 4.11
N LEU A 182 15.22 2.38 2.88
CA LEU A 182 16.53 2.52 2.23
C LEU A 182 16.92 3.99 2.10
N THR A 183 16.01 4.84 1.64
CA THR A 183 16.23 6.28 1.49
C THR A 183 16.55 6.94 2.83
N ILE A 184 15.75 6.66 3.87
CA ILE A 184 15.99 7.16 5.23
C ILE A 184 17.34 6.67 5.76
N SER A 185 17.66 5.39 5.56
CA SER A 185 18.94 4.81 6.00
C SER A 185 20.13 5.49 5.33
N LEU A 186 20.06 5.72 4.01
CA LEU A 186 21.09 6.42 3.26
C LEU A 186 21.24 7.87 3.75
N TRP A 187 20.13 8.59 3.91
CA TRP A 187 20.14 9.96 4.42
C TRP A 187 20.80 10.06 5.80
N LEU A 188 20.47 9.14 6.73
CA LEU A 188 21.10 9.06 8.04
C LEU A 188 22.63 8.81 7.96
N VAL A 189 23.07 7.96 7.02
CA VAL A 189 24.50 7.75 6.76
C VAL A 189 25.16 9.04 6.27
N PHE A 190 24.53 9.77 5.36
CA PHE A 190 25.02 11.06 4.85
C PHE A 190 25.18 12.11 5.95
N ILE A 191 24.19 12.25 6.85
CA ILE A 191 24.26 13.19 7.98
C ILE A 191 25.06 12.64 9.18
N ARG A 192 25.76 11.51 8.99
CA ARG A 192 26.60 10.82 10.00
C ARG A 192 25.86 10.42 11.29
N ARG A 193 24.56 10.12 11.21
CA ARG A 193 23.74 9.60 12.32
C ARG A 193 23.63 8.06 12.25
N PRO A 194 23.28 7.38 13.37
CA PRO A 194 23.07 5.93 13.34
C PRO A 194 21.91 5.59 12.41
N SER A 195 22.12 4.72 11.42
CA SER A 195 21.11 4.33 10.42
C SER A 195 20.50 2.95 10.67
N LEU A 196 21.06 2.17 11.60
CA LEU A 196 20.65 0.78 11.85
C LEU A 196 19.18 0.65 12.23
N PHE A 197 18.63 1.61 12.98
CA PHE A 197 17.22 1.57 13.38
C PHE A 197 16.24 1.67 12.20
N ALA A 198 16.66 2.27 11.08
CA ALA A 198 15.88 2.29 9.84
C ALA A 198 16.26 1.13 8.91
N LEU A 199 17.54 0.74 8.90
CA LEU A 199 18.05 -0.29 8.00
C LEU A 199 17.55 -1.69 8.38
N ILE A 200 17.54 -2.04 9.67
CA ILE A 200 17.13 -3.37 10.15
C ILE A 200 15.66 -3.66 9.77
N PRO A 201 14.68 -2.79 10.10
CA PRO A 201 13.30 -2.97 9.64
C PRO A 201 13.17 -2.97 8.12
N GLY A 202 13.94 -2.12 7.41
CA GLY A 202 13.93 -2.08 5.94
C GLY A 202 14.36 -3.40 5.29
N VAL A 203 15.45 -4.00 5.78
CA VAL A 203 15.95 -5.30 5.30
C VAL A 203 14.96 -6.42 5.64
N PHE A 204 14.38 -6.40 6.85
CA PHE A 204 13.36 -7.37 7.25
C PHE A 204 12.14 -7.34 6.32
N ILE A 205 11.57 -6.15 6.10
CA ILE A 205 10.41 -5.98 5.21
C ILE A 205 10.74 -6.37 3.77
N TYR A 206 11.94 -6.03 3.29
CA TYR A 206 12.40 -6.46 1.98
C TYR A 206 12.45 -8.00 1.86
N ALA A 207 13.02 -8.70 2.84
CA ALA A 207 13.10 -10.16 2.84
C ALA A 207 11.70 -10.81 2.90
N VAL A 208 10.81 -10.27 3.72
CA VAL A 208 9.40 -10.69 3.81
C VAL A 208 8.69 -10.48 2.47
N THR A 209 8.90 -9.34 1.80
CA THR A 209 8.32 -9.03 0.48
C THR A 209 8.79 -10.03 -0.57
N MET A 210 10.10 -10.32 -0.61
CA MET A 210 10.69 -11.31 -1.54
C MET A 210 10.09 -12.70 -1.32
N ALA A 211 10.00 -13.15 -0.06
CA ALA A 211 9.41 -14.44 0.26
C ALA A 211 7.90 -14.48 -0.10
N ALA A 212 7.16 -13.40 0.14
CA ALA A 212 5.74 -13.29 -0.19
C ALA A 212 5.49 -13.31 -1.70
N LEU A 213 6.30 -12.58 -2.49
CA LEU A 213 6.22 -12.60 -3.95
C LEU A 213 6.56 -13.98 -4.51
N GLY A 214 7.58 -14.66 -3.97
CA GLY A 214 7.92 -16.02 -4.35
C GLY A 214 6.77 -17.01 -4.09
N TRP A 215 6.12 -16.89 -2.92
CA TRP A 215 4.94 -17.68 -2.61
C TRP A 215 3.76 -17.36 -3.54
N ASN A 216 3.49 -16.08 -3.80
CA ASN A 216 2.42 -15.66 -4.70
C ASN A 216 2.61 -16.20 -6.11
N ILE A 217 3.83 -16.17 -6.65
CA ILE A 217 4.15 -16.75 -7.96
C ILE A 217 3.81 -18.24 -7.96
N TYR A 218 4.30 -19.00 -6.97
CA TYR A 218 4.01 -20.44 -6.86
C TYR A 218 2.50 -20.73 -6.79
N GLU A 219 1.79 -20.04 -5.90
CA GLU A 219 0.36 -20.28 -5.66
C GLU A 219 -0.51 -19.87 -6.84
N PHE A 220 -0.22 -18.72 -7.47
CA PHE A 220 -0.96 -18.26 -8.65
C PHE A 220 -0.67 -19.11 -9.88
N SER A 221 0.56 -19.63 -10.04
CA SER A 221 0.89 -20.60 -11.09
C SER A 221 0.10 -21.90 -10.92
N ARG A 222 -0.04 -22.40 -9.69
CA ARG A 222 -0.85 -23.59 -9.40
C ARG A 222 -2.34 -23.41 -9.68
N LYS A 223 -2.85 -22.19 -9.55
CA LYS A 223 -4.25 -21.83 -9.79
C LYS A 223 -4.50 -21.33 -11.22
N GLU A 224 -3.50 -21.42 -12.11
CA GLU A 224 -3.57 -20.99 -13.51
C GLU A 224 -3.94 -19.50 -13.68
N LYS A 225 -3.61 -18.66 -12.69
CA LYS A 225 -3.90 -17.22 -12.70
C LYS A 225 -2.79 -16.42 -13.36
N PHE A 226 -2.63 -16.61 -14.67
CA PHE A 226 -1.50 -16.04 -15.43
C PHE A 226 -1.35 -14.52 -15.29
N THR A 227 -2.44 -13.75 -15.25
CA THR A 227 -2.39 -12.30 -15.03
C THR A 227 -1.69 -11.94 -13.73
N LEU A 228 -2.03 -12.62 -12.63
CA LEU A 228 -1.44 -12.39 -11.30
C LEU A 228 0.00 -12.88 -11.23
N VAL A 229 0.34 -13.96 -11.95
CA VAL A 229 1.73 -14.44 -12.09
C VAL A 229 2.58 -13.38 -12.78
N ILE A 230 2.14 -12.83 -13.91
CA ILE A 230 2.89 -11.81 -14.66
C ILE A 230 3.17 -10.59 -13.78
N ILE A 231 2.16 -10.09 -13.06
CA ILE A 231 2.33 -8.94 -12.15
C ILE A 231 3.29 -9.30 -11.02
N SER A 232 3.19 -10.50 -10.44
CA SER A 232 4.07 -10.93 -9.35
C SER A 232 5.54 -11.08 -9.78
N VAL A 233 5.78 -11.61 -10.99
CA VAL A 233 7.12 -11.72 -11.58
C VAL A 233 7.70 -10.33 -11.88
N PHE A 234 6.88 -9.42 -12.38
CA PHE A 234 7.28 -8.03 -12.60
C PHE A 234 7.69 -7.36 -11.28
N LEU A 235 6.87 -7.46 -10.24
CA LEU A 235 7.21 -6.94 -8.90
C LEU A 235 8.45 -7.61 -8.30
N MET A 236 8.63 -8.92 -8.49
CA MET A 236 9.83 -9.63 -8.06
C MET A 236 11.09 -9.07 -8.74
N THR A 237 10.99 -8.79 -10.04
CA THR A 237 12.10 -8.20 -10.80
C THR A 237 12.46 -6.81 -10.26
N LEU A 238 11.45 -5.96 -10.01
CA LEU A 238 11.67 -4.65 -9.38
C LEU A 238 12.27 -4.77 -7.98
N ALA A 239 11.84 -5.75 -7.19
CA ALA A 239 12.38 -6.02 -5.87
C ALA A 239 13.86 -6.44 -5.94
N LEU A 240 14.24 -7.28 -6.89
CA LEU A 240 15.65 -7.64 -7.12
C LEU A 240 16.48 -6.42 -7.52
N ILE A 241 15.98 -5.59 -8.43
CA ILE A 241 16.64 -4.34 -8.84
C ILE A 241 16.82 -3.40 -7.64
N LEU A 242 15.80 -3.24 -6.80
CA LEU A 242 15.87 -2.44 -5.58
C LEU A 242 16.94 -2.98 -4.62
N GLY A 243 16.98 -4.29 -4.40
CA GLY A 243 17.97 -4.93 -3.53
C GLY A 243 19.41 -4.67 -4.00
N VAL A 244 19.68 -4.88 -5.28
CA VAL A 244 20.99 -4.60 -5.89
C VAL A 244 21.36 -3.13 -5.77
N THR A 245 20.41 -2.23 -6.07
CA THR A 245 20.61 -0.78 -5.98
C THR A 245 20.85 -0.33 -4.55
N GLY A 246 20.13 -0.90 -3.59
CA GLY A 246 20.27 -0.61 -2.16
C GLY A 246 21.63 -1.03 -1.62
N VAL A 247 22.07 -2.26 -1.91
CA VAL A 247 23.41 -2.75 -1.50
C VAL A 247 24.52 -1.87 -2.10
N ARG A 248 24.44 -1.55 -3.40
CA ARG A 248 25.42 -0.68 -4.07
C ARG A 248 25.46 0.72 -3.46
N SER A 249 24.30 1.31 -3.19
CA SER A 249 24.18 2.66 -2.65
C SER A 249 24.68 2.75 -1.21
N LEU A 250 24.30 1.79 -0.36
CA LEU A 250 24.78 1.71 1.03
C LEU A 250 26.29 1.47 1.07
N SER A 251 26.81 0.55 0.25
CA SER A 251 28.25 0.29 0.17
C SER A 251 29.03 1.54 -0.22
N ARG A 252 28.54 2.33 -1.18
CA ARG A 252 29.15 3.61 -1.57
C ARG A 252 29.09 4.64 -0.43
N ALA A 253 27.94 4.77 0.23
CA ALA A 253 27.75 5.73 1.33
C ALA A 253 28.61 5.43 2.56
N TYR A 254 28.79 4.15 2.91
CA TYR A 254 29.70 3.76 4.00
C TYR A 254 31.17 3.93 3.64
N ARG A 255 31.56 3.70 2.38
CA ARG A 255 32.92 3.96 1.91
C ARG A 255 33.26 5.44 1.93
N SER A 256 32.35 6.33 1.50
CA SER A 256 32.58 7.78 1.56
C SER A 256 32.65 8.31 2.99
N LYS A 257 31.94 7.68 3.95
CA LYS A 257 32.07 8.00 5.37
C LYS A 257 33.45 7.62 5.95
N ALA A 258 34.14 6.65 5.37
CA ALA A 258 35.46 6.18 5.79
C ALA A 258 36.62 6.93 5.14
N SER A 259 36.35 7.79 4.15
CA SER A 259 37.34 8.70 3.56
C SER A 259 37.49 9.94 4.47
N PRO A 260 38.72 10.33 4.84
CA PRO A 260 38.98 11.48 5.71
C PRO A 260 38.52 12.81 5.09
#